data_AF-A0A931UBW9-F1
#
_entry.id   AF-A0A931UBW9-F1
#
_cell.length_a   1.000
_cell.length_b   1.000
_cell.length_c   1.000
_cell.angle_alpha   90.00
_cell.angle_beta   90.00
_cell.angle_gamma   90.00
#
_symmetry.space_group_name_H-M   'P 1'
#
loop_
_entity.id
_entity.type
_entity.pdbx_description
1 polymer ?
#
loop_
_entity_poly.entity_id
_entity_poly.type
_entity_poly.pdbx_seq_one_letter_code
_entity_poly.pdbx_strand_id
1 'polypeptide(L)'
;MEAIAQRQGLAGWQKLMLAGFGLWIVATFGERLGFGENGIFLAVEGAVAFLQLITGIFILQGACEALVQSVERLGARLRWDGYVAGTMGEIVSTLPEFVVITFVVYTEPLAAFII
;
A
#
# COMPACT_ATOMS: atom_id res chain seq x y z
N MET A 1 -3.14 -18.82 -33.56
CA MET A 1 -2.80 -17.46 -33.09
C MET A 1 -3.85 -17.15 -32.04
N GLU A 2 -3.62 -17.15 -30.72
CA GLU A 2 -2.44 -16.81 -29.94
C GLU A 2 -2.44 -17.68 -28.66
N ALA A 3 -1.52 -18.65 -28.59
CA ALA A 3 -1.24 -19.40 -27.37
C ALA A 3 -0.06 -18.74 -26.62
N ILE A 4 -0.14 -17.41 -26.42
CA ILE A 4 0.91 -16.59 -25.80
C ILE A 4 0.28 -15.66 -24.75
N ALA A 5 -0.32 -16.22 -23.72
CA ALA A 5 -0.62 -15.55 -22.46
C ALA A 5 -1.05 -16.69 -21.53
N GLN A 6 -0.30 -17.11 -20.51
CA GLN A 6 0.06 -16.27 -19.39
C GLN A 6 0.90 -17.18 -18.48
N ARG A 7 2.21 -17.30 -18.71
CA ARG A 7 3.13 -17.68 -17.64
C ARG A 7 3.18 -16.53 -16.65
N GLN A 8 2.09 -16.27 -15.93
CA GLN A 8 2.08 -15.25 -14.88
C GLN A 8 2.89 -15.79 -13.72
N GLY A 9 4.16 -15.38 -13.66
CA GLY A 9 4.85 -15.22 -12.38
C GLY A 9 4.05 -14.28 -11.46
N LEU A 10 4.49 -14.19 -10.19
CA LEU A 10 3.84 -13.43 -9.10
C LEU A 10 3.02 -12.22 -9.59
N ALA A 11 1.77 -12.13 -9.12
CA ALA A 11 0.89 -11.02 -9.43
C ALA A 11 1.56 -9.67 -9.11
N GLY A 12 1.22 -8.60 -9.85
CA GLY A 12 1.82 -7.27 -9.70
C GLY A 12 1.81 -6.79 -8.23
N TRP A 13 0.63 -6.85 -7.60
CA TRP A 13 0.46 -6.64 -6.17
C TRP A 13 1.46 -7.43 -5.32
N GLN A 14 1.64 -8.75 -5.56
CA GLN A 14 2.53 -9.57 -4.74
C GLN A 14 3.98 -9.08 -4.81
N LYS A 15 4.43 -8.62 -5.99
CA LYS A 15 5.77 -8.07 -6.17
C LYS A 15 5.92 -6.73 -5.46
N LEU A 16 4.92 -5.84 -5.57
CA LEU A 16 4.91 -4.55 -4.89
C LEU A 16 4.87 -4.71 -3.37
N MET A 17 4.04 -5.61 -2.86
CA MET A 17 3.95 -5.93 -1.45
C MET A 17 5.26 -6.54 -0.93
N LEU A 18 5.86 -7.48 -1.67
CA LEU A 18 7.18 -8.05 -1.33
C LEU A 18 8.28 -6.98 -1.31
N ALA A 19 8.28 -6.07 -2.29
CA ALA A 19 9.24 -4.96 -2.33
C ALA A 19 9.05 -4.03 -1.13
N GLY A 20 7.81 -3.66 -0.81
CA GLY A 20 7.46 -2.85 0.35
C GLY A 20 7.88 -3.49 1.67
N PHE A 21 7.51 -4.76 1.91
CA PHE A 21 7.93 -5.50 3.10
C PHE A 21 9.45 -5.70 3.17
N GLY A 22 10.11 -5.92 2.04
CA GLY A 22 11.56 -5.97 1.96
C GLY A 22 12.21 -4.66 2.38
N LEU A 23 11.73 -3.53 1.85
CA LEU A 23 12.19 -2.20 2.22
C LEU A 23 11.94 -1.92 3.72
N TRP A 24 10.78 -2.32 4.23
CA TRP A 24 10.43 -2.16 5.63
C TRP A 24 11.37 -2.92 6.56
N ILE A 25 11.71 -4.17 6.23
CA ILE A 25 12.68 -4.96 7.00
C ILE A 25 14.05 -4.27 7.01
N VAL A 26 14.51 -3.78 5.86
CA VAL A 26 15.79 -3.06 5.75
C VAL A 26 15.76 -1.77 6.58
N ALA A 27 14.68 -1.00 6.52
CA ALA A 27 14.51 0.23 7.29
C ALA A 27 14.56 -0.04 8.81
N THR A 28 13.75 -1.00 9.26
CA THR A 28 13.62 -1.35 10.69
C THR A 28 14.91 -1.95 11.24
N PHE A 29 15.63 -2.72 10.42
CA PHE A 29 16.92 -3.29 10.79
C PHE A 29 18.01 -2.21 10.86
N GLY A 30 17.99 -1.23 9.95
CA GLY A 30 18.88 -0.06 9.99
C GLY A 30 18.68 0.78 11.24
N GLU A 31 17.44 1.02 11.65
CA GLU A 31 17.11 1.71 12.91
C GLU A 31 17.65 0.94 14.13
N ARG A 32 17.48 -0.38 14.17
CA ARG A 32 17.98 -1.22 15.28
C ARG A 32 19.51 -1.29 15.38
N LEU A 33 20.23 -1.06 14.28
CA LEU A 33 21.68 -1.01 14.26
C LEU A 33 22.26 0.35 14.68
N GLY A 34 21.40 1.31 15.07
CA GLY A 34 21.85 2.62 15.55
C GLY A 34 22.33 3.56 14.44
N PHE A 35 21.89 3.36 13.18
CA PHE A 35 22.18 4.29 12.08
C PHE A 35 21.52 5.68 12.25
N GLY A 36 20.66 5.87 13.26
CA GLY A 36 20.04 7.16 13.62
C GLY A 36 20.67 7.88 14.83
N GLU A 37 21.28 7.16 15.78
CA GLU A 37 21.81 7.79 17.02
C GLU A 37 23.26 8.30 16.87
N ASN A 38 23.98 7.88 15.83
CA ASN A 38 25.39 8.23 15.62
C ASN A 38 25.54 9.43 14.67
N GLY A 39 25.17 10.64 15.12
CA GLY A 39 25.82 11.93 14.84
C GLY A 39 26.27 12.33 13.42
N ILE A 40 25.82 11.67 12.35
CA ILE A 40 26.20 11.98 10.97
C ILE A 40 24.96 12.50 10.21
N PHE A 41 24.82 13.83 10.27
CA PHE A 41 24.23 14.72 9.26
C PHE A 41 22.74 14.53 8.88
N LEU A 42 22.01 15.66 8.81
CA LEU A 42 20.65 15.83 8.27
C LEU A 42 20.35 15.06 6.97
N ALA A 43 21.37 14.73 6.17
CA ALA A 43 21.25 13.94 4.95
C ALA A 43 20.89 12.47 5.20
N VAL A 44 21.37 11.86 6.29
CA VAL A 44 21.07 10.46 6.63
C VAL A 44 19.66 10.35 7.17
N GLU A 45 19.23 11.25 8.06
CA GLU A 45 17.86 11.29 8.57
C GLU A 45 16.85 11.56 7.44
N GLY A 46 17.15 12.50 6.54
CA GLY A 46 16.31 12.76 5.37
C GLY A 46 16.18 11.55 4.45
N ALA A 47 17.27 10.79 4.26
CA ALA A 47 17.25 9.57 3.46
C ALA A 47 16.42 8.46 4.13
N VAL A 48 16.51 8.31 5.46
CA VAL A 48 15.71 7.33 6.22
C VAL A 48 14.22 7.69 6.15
N ALA A 49 13.86 8.96 6.38
CA ALA A 49 12.48 9.42 6.26
C ALA A 49 11.91 9.21 4.85
N PHE A 50 12.70 9.49 3.81
CA PHE A 50 12.30 9.25 2.43
C PHE A 50 12.12 7.75 2.13
N LEU A 51 12.99 6.91 2.67
CA LEU A 51 12.90 5.45 2.53
C LEU A 51 11.66 4.91 3.25
N GLN A 52 11.32 5.41 4.43
CA GLN A 52 10.08 5.08 5.14
C GLN A 52 8.84 5.52 4.35
N LEU A 53 8.86 6.72 3.75
CA LEU A 53 7.78 7.20 2.90
C LEU A 53 7.56 6.27 1.71
N ILE A 54 8.64 5.94 0.98
CA ILE A 54 8.59 5.00 -0.15
C ILE A 54 8.04 3.66 0.31
N THR A 55 8.55 3.13 1.43
CA THR A 55 8.08 1.87 2.01
C THR A 55 6.56 1.88 2.23
N GLY A 56 6.04 2.94 2.86
CA GLY A 56 4.61 3.11 3.10
C GLY A 56 3.80 3.14 1.81
N ILE A 57 4.25 3.89 0.80
CA ILE A 57 3.58 3.99 -0.50
C ILE A 57 3.52 2.63 -1.20
N PHE A 58 4.62 1.87 -1.23
CA PHE A 58 4.66 0.56 -1.87
C PHE A 58 3.73 -0.45 -1.19
N ILE A 59 3.69 -0.45 0.14
CA ILE A 59 2.78 -1.32 0.91
C ILE A 59 1.32 -0.93 0.67
N LEU A 60 0.99 0.37 0.69
CA LEU A 60 -0.36 0.87 0.42
C LEU A 60 -0.83 0.51 -0.99
N GLN A 61 -0.03 0.78 -2.02
CA GLN A 61 -0.37 0.44 -3.40
C GLN A 61 -0.62 -1.07 -3.56
N GLY A 62 0.27 -1.89 -3.01
CA GLY A 62 0.08 -3.35 -3.01
C GLY A 62 -1.21 -3.76 -2.32
N ALA A 63 -1.51 -3.21 -1.14
CA ALA A 63 -2.73 -3.54 -0.40
C ALA A 63 -4.01 -3.13 -1.16
N CYS A 64 -4.04 -1.94 -1.76
CA CYS A 64 -5.17 -1.46 -2.55
C CYS A 64 -5.42 -2.32 -3.79
N GLU A 65 -4.36 -2.67 -4.54
CA GLU A 65 -4.48 -3.57 -5.69
C GLU A 65 -4.99 -4.96 -5.28
N ALA A 66 -4.50 -5.50 -4.16
CA ALA A 66 -4.95 -6.79 -3.63
C ALA A 66 -6.45 -6.77 -3.28
N LEU A 67 -6.90 -5.65 -2.70
CA LEU A 67 -8.28 -5.46 -2.26
C LEU A 67 -9.23 -5.43 -3.46
N VAL A 68 -8.93 -4.61 -4.48
CA VAL A 68 -9.72 -4.53 -5.71
C VAL A 68 -9.77 -5.89 -6.43
N GLN A 69 -8.60 -6.53 -6.62
CA GLN A 69 -8.55 -7.84 -7.27
C GLN A 69 -9.30 -8.93 -6.50
N SER A 70 -9.36 -8.82 -5.17
CA SER A 70 -10.15 -9.73 -4.34
C SER A 70 -11.65 -9.53 -4.55
N VAL A 71 -12.12 -8.30 -4.70
CA VAL A 71 -13.53 -7.97 -4.94
C VAL A 71 -13.97 -8.39 -6.34
N GLU A 72 -13.12 -8.22 -7.36
CA GLU A 72 -13.39 -8.75 -8.70
C GLU A 72 -13.55 -10.28 -8.69
N ARG A 73 -12.65 -10.98 -8.01
CA ARG A 73 -12.72 -12.45 -7.87
C ARG A 73 -13.93 -12.88 -7.04
N LEU A 74 -14.32 -12.12 -6.03
CA LEU A 74 -15.51 -12.37 -5.23
C LEU A 74 -16.78 -12.17 -6.05
N GLY A 75 -16.85 -11.10 -6.85
CA GLY A 75 -17.94 -10.84 -7.78
C GLY A 75 -18.07 -11.93 -8.84
N ALA A 76 -16.95 -12.43 -9.37
CA ALA A 76 -16.95 -13.58 -10.29
C ALA A 76 -17.48 -14.86 -9.64
N ARG A 77 -17.13 -15.12 -8.36
CA ARG A 77 -17.63 -16.29 -7.61
C ARG A 77 -19.12 -16.17 -7.28
N LEU A 78 -19.60 -14.97 -6.97
CA LEU A 78 -21.00 -14.69 -6.64
C LEU A 78 -21.87 -14.41 -7.88
N ARG A 79 -21.29 -14.47 -9.09
CA ARG A 79 -21.96 -14.17 -10.36
C ARG A 79 -22.64 -12.80 -10.36
N TRP A 80 -21.97 -11.80 -9.80
CA TRP A 80 -22.46 -10.42 -9.81
C TRP A 80 -22.57 -9.89 -11.22
N ASP A 81 -23.62 -9.11 -11.46
CA ASP A 81 -23.79 -8.36 -12.70
C ASP A 81 -22.71 -7.27 -12.80
N GLY A 82 -22.39 -6.83 -14.03
CA GLY A 82 -21.29 -5.88 -14.27
C GLY A 82 -21.46 -4.57 -13.51
N TYR A 83 -22.72 -4.16 -13.29
CA TYR A 83 -23.08 -3.01 -12.47
C TYR A 83 -22.69 -3.20 -11.00
N VAL A 84 -23.03 -4.33 -10.39
CA VAL A 84 -22.78 -4.61 -8.97
C VAL A 84 -21.29 -4.76 -8.69
N ALA A 85 -20.57 -5.46 -9.58
CA ALA A 85 -19.12 -5.60 -9.47
C ALA A 85 -18.41 -4.24 -9.57
N GLY A 86 -18.85 -3.37 -10.48
CA GLY A 86 -18.34 -2.00 -10.61
C GLY A 86 -18.57 -1.16 -9.36
N THR A 87 -19.81 -1.12 -8.86
CA THR A 87 -20.15 -0.35 -7.65
C THR A 87 -19.37 -0.83 -6.42
N MET A 88 -19.21 -2.14 -6.25
CA MET A 88 -18.42 -2.68 -5.14
C MET A 88 -16.93 -2.35 -5.29
N GLY A 89 -16.38 -2.40 -6.50
CA GLY A 89 -15.01 -1.97 -6.78
C GLY A 89 -14.77 -0.50 -6.41
N GLU A 90 -15.72 0.38 -6.71
CA GLU A 90 -15.63 1.81 -6.40
C GLU A 90 -15.71 2.10 -4.90
N ILE A 91 -16.64 1.45 -4.18
CA ILE A 91 -16.71 1.52 -2.70
C ILE A 91 -15.40 1.05 -2.08
N VAL A 92 -14.86 -0.05 -2.60
CA VAL A 92 -13.64 -0.66 -2.07
C VAL A 92 -12.40 0.20 -2.38
N SER A 93 -12.38 0.87 -3.52
CA SER A 93 -11.30 1.79 -3.90
C SER A 93 -11.28 3.07 -3.07
N THR A 94 -12.39 3.45 -2.42
CA THR A 94 -12.47 4.64 -1.54
C THR A 94 -12.28 4.32 -0.05
N LEU A 95 -12.17 3.02 0.27
CA LEU A 95 -11.96 2.53 1.63
C LEU A 95 -10.62 2.98 2.23
N PRO A 96 -9.47 2.95 1.51
CA PRO A 96 -8.19 3.41 2.07
C PRO A 96 -8.25 4.86 2.52
N GLU A 97 -8.84 5.74 1.72
CA GLU A 97 -9.02 7.16 2.00
C GLU A 97 -9.89 7.36 3.24
N PHE A 98 -11.00 6.63 3.34
CA PHE A 98 -11.88 6.70 4.50
C PHE A 98 -11.17 6.29 5.81
N VAL A 99 -10.34 5.25 5.77
CA VAL A 99 -9.54 4.80 6.92
C VAL A 99 -8.52 5.86 7.32
N VAL A 100 -7.82 6.47 6.36
CA VAL A 100 -6.84 7.52 6.62
C VAL A 100 -7.50 8.74 7.26
N ILE A 101 -8.62 9.22 6.72
CA ILE A 101 -9.36 10.37 7.28
C ILE A 101 -9.81 10.07 8.70
N THR A 102 -10.38 8.88 8.94
CA THR A 102 -10.84 8.48 10.28
C THR A 102 -9.69 8.43 11.28
N PHE A 103 -8.54 7.91 10.87
CA PHE A 103 -7.35 7.84 11.71
C PHE A 103 -6.83 9.24 12.06
N VAL A 104 -6.69 10.13 11.07
CA VAL A 104 -6.19 11.50 11.26
C VAL A 104 -7.14 12.31 12.17
N VAL A 105 -8.45 12.20 11.96
CA VAL A 105 -9.45 12.85 12.83
C VAL A 105 -9.33 12.37 14.29
N TYR A 106 -9.05 11.07 14.49
CA TYR A 106 -8.89 10.51 15.83
C TYR A 106 -7.59 10.96 16.51
N THR A 107 -6.48 11.02 15.78
CA THR A 107 -5.17 11.37 16.36
C THR A 107 -4.98 12.87 16.55
N GLU A 108 -5.32 13.68 15.55
CA GLU A 108 -5.13 15.13 15.56
C GLU A 108 -6.29 15.83 14.83
N PRO A 109 -7.37 16.20 15.54
CA PRO A 109 -8.53 16.82 14.92
C PRO A 109 -8.24 18.20 14.31
N LEU A 110 -7.19 18.89 14.77
CA LEU A 110 -6.74 20.16 14.16
C LEU A 110 -6.03 19.93 12.82
N ALA A 111 -5.22 18.88 12.70
CA ALA A 111 -4.60 18.50 11.43
C ALA A 111 -5.66 18.07 10.40
N ALA A 112 -6.69 17.35 10.86
CA ALA A 112 -7.83 16.96 10.04
C ALA A 112 -8.65 18.14 9.48
N PHE A 113 -8.56 19.33 10.08
CA PHE A 113 -9.28 20.53 9.61
C PHE A 113 -8.49 21.32 8.55
N ILE A 114 -7.17 21.08 8.46
CA ILE A 114 -6.26 21.78 7.52
C ILE A 114 -6.11 21.01 6.20
N ILE A 115 -6.21 19.68 6.25
CA ILE A 115 -6.15 18.77 5.10
C ILE A 115 -7.54 18.66 4.47
#